data_AF-A0A438I5W2-F1
#
_entry.id   AF-A0A438I5W2-F1
#
_cell.length_a   1.000
_cell.length_b   1.000
_cell.length_c   1.000
_cell.angle_alpha   90.00
_cell.angle_beta   90.00
_cell.angle_gamma   90.00
#
_symmetry.space_group_name_H-M   'P 1'
#
loop_
_entity.id
_entity.type
_entity.pdbx_description
1 polymer ?
#
loop_
_entity_poly.entity_id
_entity_poly.type
_entity_poly.pdbx_seq_one_letter_code
_entity_poly.pdbx_strand_id
1 'polypeptide(L)'
;MGLLEFKAFLKLNNEHADFLLPSWIDNNTSECCNWERVICNPTTGRVKKLFLNDITQQQNSWKTLVHYENVKFWLLNVSLFLPFEELHHLNLSANSFDGFIENEVILLYFTGFKGLSSLKKLEILDISGNEFDKSALKSLGTITSLKTLAICSMGLMDLFPFEAFYMSTLFL
;
A
#
# COMPACT_ATOMS: atom_id res chain seq x y z
N MET A 1 -0.63 15.95 3.82
CA MET A 1 -1.91 15.64 3.17
C MET A 1 -2.08 14.14 2.90
N GLY A 2 -1.16 13.49 2.19
CA GLY A 2 -1.30 12.07 1.75
C GLY A 2 -1.75 11.04 2.80
N LEU A 3 -1.35 11.14 4.08
CA LEU A 3 -1.81 10.22 5.13
C LEU A 3 -3.32 10.35 5.40
N LEU A 4 -3.83 11.57 5.58
CA LEU A 4 -5.25 11.78 5.82
C LEU A 4 -6.09 11.48 4.57
N GLU A 5 -5.53 11.69 3.37
CA GLU A 5 -6.15 11.25 2.11
C GLU A 5 -6.24 9.72 2.02
N PHE A 6 -5.21 8.98 2.47
CA PHE A 6 -5.27 7.52 2.56
C PHE A 6 -6.36 7.08 3.56
N LYS A 7 -6.46 7.75 4.71
CA LYS A 7 -7.54 7.49 5.67
C LYS A 7 -8.92 7.78 5.06
N ALA A 8 -9.06 8.82 4.25
CA ALA A 8 -10.30 9.12 3.52
C ALA A 8 -10.60 8.04 2.45
N PHE A 9 -9.57 7.53 1.75
CA PHE A 9 -9.70 6.42 0.81
C PHE A 9 -10.28 5.17 1.48
N LEU A 10 -9.83 4.84 2.70
CA LEU A 10 -10.41 3.73 3.47
C LEU A 10 -11.91 3.96 3.77
N LYS A 11 -12.28 5.18 4.19
CA LYS A 11 -13.69 5.53 4.46
C LYS A 11 -14.56 5.41 3.22
N LEU A 12 -14.08 5.88 2.06
CA LEU A 12 -14.79 5.74 0.78
C LEU A 12 -14.98 4.29 0.36
N ASN A 13 -14.10 3.41 0.82
CA ASN A 13 -14.15 1.97 0.61
C ASN A 13 -14.88 1.23 1.74
N ASN A 14 -15.76 1.88 2.51
CA ASN A 14 -16.55 1.26 3.58
C ASN A 14 -15.70 0.58 4.68
N GLU A 15 -14.44 0.99 4.85
CA GLU A 15 -13.61 0.52 5.95
C GLU A 15 -13.84 1.38 7.20
N HIS A 16 -13.74 0.76 8.37
CA HIS A 16 -13.80 1.45 9.66
C HIS A 16 -12.46 2.16 9.93
N ALA A 17 -12.12 3.12 9.07
CA ALA A 17 -10.82 3.78 9.06
C ALA A 17 -10.47 4.46 10.39
N ASP A 18 -11.46 4.95 11.14
CA ASP A 18 -11.25 5.53 12.47
C ASP A 18 -10.92 4.47 13.54
N PHE A 19 -11.36 3.23 13.35
CA PHE A 19 -10.97 2.08 14.19
C PHE A 19 -9.60 1.53 13.81
N LEU A 20 -9.29 1.49 12.50
CA LEU A 20 -8.02 0.99 11.97
C LEU A 20 -6.85 1.95 12.20
N LEU A 21 -7.14 3.26 12.15
CA LEU A 21 -6.16 4.35 12.27
C LEU A 21 -6.61 5.37 13.33
N PRO A 22 -6.70 4.98 14.61
CA PRO A 22 -7.22 5.83 15.67
C PRO A 22 -6.36 7.06 15.95
N SER A 23 -5.02 7.00 15.77
CA SER A 23 -4.17 8.17 16.03
C SER A 23 -4.14 9.17 14.87
N TRP A 24 -4.59 8.79 13.67
CA TRP A 24 -4.53 9.63 12.47
C TRP A 24 -5.61 10.71 12.52
N ILE A 25 -5.34 11.76 13.28
CA ILE A 25 -6.30 12.82 13.61
C ILE A 25 -5.91 14.09 12.85
N ASP A 26 -6.90 14.68 12.17
CA ASP A 26 -6.75 15.98 11.52
C ASP A 26 -6.97 17.10 12.55
N ASN A 27 -5.91 17.46 13.29
CA ASN A 27 -5.92 18.61 14.17
C ASN A 27 -4.60 19.38 14.09
N ASN A 28 -4.65 20.67 14.44
CA ASN A 28 -3.54 21.61 14.34
C ASN A 28 -2.37 21.36 15.31
N THR A 29 -2.50 20.41 16.23
CA THR A 29 -1.48 20.05 17.23
C THR A 29 -0.86 18.67 16.99
N SER A 30 -1.41 17.90 16.05
CA SER A 30 -1.06 16.50 15.85
C SER A 30 0.07 16.37 14.85
N GLU A 31 1.23 15.96 15.36
CA GLU A 31 2.37 15.59 14.54
C GLU A 31 2.22 14.16 14.03
N CYS A 32 2.20 13.97 12.71
CA CYS A 32 2.02 12.65 12.10
C CYS A 32 3.09 11.61 12.47
N CYS A 33 4.26 12.08 12.93
CA CYS A 33 5.33 11.22 13.41
C CYS A 33 5.00 10.47 14.72
N ASN A 34 3.96 10.90 15.42
CA ASN A 34 3.43 10.20 16.60
C ASN A 34 2.33 9.19 16.24
N TRP A 35 1.96 9.10 14.96
CA TRP A 35 0.88 8.20 14.56
C TRP A 35 1.33 6.75 14.50
N GLU A 36 0.41 5.82 14.81
CA GLU A 36 0.71 4.42 14.53
C GLU A 36 1.10 4.24 13.07
N ARG A 37 2.01 3.29 12.83
CA ARG A 37 2.43 2.89 11.48
C ARG A 37 3.22 3.94 10.69
N VAL A 38 3.52 5.09 11.29
CA VAL A 38 4.37 6.14 10.70
C VAL A 38 5.69 6.19 11.47
N ILE A 39 6.81 6.06 10.76
CA ILE A 39 8.14 6.29 11.33
C ILE A 39 8.79 7.42 10.57
N CYS A 40 9.08 8.51 11.27
CA CYS A 40 9.78 9.66 10.70
C CYS A 40 11.31 9.56 10.85
N ASN A 41 12.00 10.31 10.00
CA ASN A 41 13.41 10.62 10.18
C ASN A 41 13.56 11.59 11.37
N PRO A 42 14.36 11.25 12.40
CA PRO A 42 14.48 12.09 13.61
C PRO A 42 15.16 13.43 13.33
N THR A 43 15.93 13.56 12.24
CA THR A 43 16.61 14.80 11.87
C THR A 43 15.70 15.75 11.08
N THR A 44 14.90 15.21 10.16
CA THR A 44 14.11 16.03 9.22
C THR A 44 12.64 16.14 9.60
N GLY A 45 12.15 15.29 10.51
CA GLY A 45 10.73 15.20 10.87
C GLY A 45 9.84 14.66 9.74
N ARG A 46 10.42 14.17 8.63
CA ARG A 46 9.65 13.66 7.48
C ARG A 46 9.44 12.15 7.56
N VAL A 47 8.32 11.68 7.02
CA VAL A 47 7.98 10.25 6.97
C VAL A 47 9.07 9.48 6.23
N LYS A 48 9.67 8.51 6.91
CA LYS A 48 10.73 7.64 6.40
C LYS A 48 10.23 6.21 6.16
N LYS A 49 9.32 5.71 7.00
CA LYS A 49 8.71 4.38 6.82
C LYS A 49 7.21 4.48 7.07
N LEU A 50 6.43 3.79 6.25
CA LEU A 50 4.97 3.78 6.33
C LEU A 50 4.45 2.33 6.23
N PHE A 51 3.66 1.90 7.22
CA PHE A 51 3.19 0.53 7.38
C PHE A 51 1.67 0.42 7.24
N LEU A 52 1.19 0.29 6.01
CA LEU A 52 -0.24 0.18 5.70
C LEU A 52 -0.70 -1.26 5.54
N ASN A 53 0.03 -2.23 6.09
CA ASN A 53 -0.32 -3.64 6.01
C ASN A 53 -1.54 -4.00 6.86
N ASP A 54 -2.31 -5.00 6.42
CA ASP A 54 -3.47 -5.55 7.13
C ASP A 54 -4.45 -4.44 7.60
N ILE A 55 -4.87 -3.62 6.66
CA ILE A 55 -5.76 -2.46 6.85
C ILE A 55 -7.10 -2.62 6.12
N THR A 56 -7.35 -3.78 5.54
CA THR A 56 -8.61 -4.10 4.85
C THR A 56 -9.33 -5.21 5.61
N GLN A 57 -10.58 -4.96 6.01
CA GLN A 57 -11.33 -5.92 6.83
C GLN A 57 -11.82 -7.16 6.07
N GLN A 58 -11.61 -7.22 4.74
CA GLN A 58 -12.11 -8.32 3.91
C GLN A 58 -11.43 -9.67 4.14
N GLN A 59 -10.50 -9.78 5.09
CA GLN A 59 -9.91 -11.07 5.48
C GLN A 59 -10.93 -12.07 6.07
N ASN A 60 -12.10 -11.65 6.58
CA ASN A 60 -12.96 -12.55 7.39
C ASN A 60 -14.42 -12.75 6.94
N SER A 61 -14.89 -12.09 5.90
CA SER A 61 -16.19 -12.48 5.32
C SER A 61 -15.91 -13.41 4.16
N TRP A 62 -15.94 -14.72 4.46
CA TRP A 62 -16.09 -15.77 3.45
C TRP A 62 -16.90 -15.22 2.29
N LYS A 63 -16.39 -15.38 1.07
CA LYS A 63 -17.18 -15.32 -0.17
C LYS A 63 -18.50 -16.03 0.10
N THR A 64 -19.48 -15.27 0.57
CA THR A 64 -20.80 -15.78 0.81
C THR A 64 -21.27 -15.96 -0.61
N LEU A 65 -21.36 -17.23 -0.98
CA LEU A 65 -21.94 -17.68 -2.23
C LEU A 65 -23.15 -16.78 -2.50
N VAL A 66 -23.24 -16.29 -3.74
CA VAL A 66 -24.31 -15.44 -4.27
C VAL A 66 -24.13 -13.93 -4.04
N HIS A 67 -23.49 -13.23 -4.98
CA HIS A 67 -24.12 -12.22 -5.87
C HIS A 67 -23.05 -11.59 -6.78
N TYR A 68 -23.27 -11.71 -8.10
CA TYR A 68 -22.40 -11.19 -9.17
C TYR A 68 -22.61 -9.68 -9.41
N GLU A 69 -22.77 -8.90 -8.34
CA GLU A 69 -23.00 -7.46 -8.46
C GLU A 69 -22.03 -6.70 -7.55
N ASN A 70 -21.08 -6.04 -8.22
CA ASN A 70 -20.03 -5.15 -7.69
C ASN A 70 -18.74 -5.85 -7.21
N VAL A 71 -17.93 -6.31 -8.17
CA VAL A 71 -16.50 -6.56 -7.93
C VAL A 71 -15.88 -5.20 -7.54
N LYS A 72 -15.61 -5.03 -6.25
CA LYS A 72 -14.99 -3.82 -5.71
C LYS A 72 -13.47 -3.94 -5.88
N PHE A 73 -12.91 -3.17 -6.80
CA PHE A 73 -11.47 -3.05 -6.95
C PHE A 73 -10.90 -2.06 -5.93
N TRP A 74 -9.84 -2.48 -5.27
CA TRP A 74 -9.08 -1.71 -4.30
C TRP A 74 -7.90 -1.03 -4.98
N LEU A 75 -8.21 0.02 -5.74
CA LEU A 75 -7.24 0.78 -6.51
C LEU A 75 -6.67 1.94 -5.68
N LEU A 76 -5.37 1.88 -5.39
CA LEU A 76 -4.67 2.94 -4.71
C LEU A 76 -4.33 4.08 -5.66
N ASN A 77 -4.59 5.31 -5.23
CA ASN A 77 -4.09 6.45 -5.98
C ASN A 77 -2.60 6.66 -5.67
N VAL A 78 -1.75 6.61 -6.69
CA VAL A 78 -0.31 6.76 -6.48
C VAL A 78 0.07 8.13 -5.93
N SER A 79 -0.77 9.15 -6.19
CA SER A 79 -0.58 10.51 -5.66
C SER A 79 -0.55 10.58 -4.13
N LEU A 80 -1.15 9.61 -3.45
CA LEU A 80 -1.14 9.50 -1.98
C LEU A 80 0.27 9.43 -1.41
N PHE A 81 1.21 8.84 -2.17
CA PHE A 81 2.57 8.59 -1.70
C PHE A 81 3.58 9.64 -2.15
N LEU A 82 3.26 10.42 -3.18
CA LEU A 82 4.16 11.42 -3.77
C LEU A 82 4.66 12.49 -2.77
N PRO A 83 3.87 12.95 -1.77
CA PRO A 83 4.35 13.90 -0.77
C PRO A 83 5.47 13.36 0.15
N PHE A 84 5.70 12.04 0.18
CA PHE A 84 6.69 11.42 1.06
C PHE A 84 8.05 11.29 0.37
N GLU A 85 8.69 12.41 0.07
CA GLU A 85 9.97 12.47 -0.65
C GLU A 85 11.14 11.75 0.07
N GLU A 86 11.01 11.53 1.40
CA GLU A 86 11.98 10.79 2.22
C GLU A 86 11.58 9.35 2.52
N LEU A 87 10.55 8.83 1.87
CA LEU A 87 10.07 7.47 2.10
C LEU A 87 11.11 6.44 1.66
N HIS A 88 11.63 5.67 2.63
CA HIS A 88 12.54 4.55 2.42
C HIS A 88 11.81 3.20 2.38
N HIS A 89 10.74 3.05 3.15
CA HIS A 89 10.03 1.79 3.29
C HIS A 89 8.52 2.03 3.19
N LEU A 90 7.88 1.39 2.22
CA LEU A 90 6.45 1.31 2.09
C LEU A 90 5.99 -0.14 2.22
N ASN A 91 5.19 -0.43 3.24
CA ASN A 91 4.56 -1.74 3.41
C ASN A 91 3.05 -1.63 3.11
N LEU A 92 2.59 -2.35 2.09
CA LEU A 92 1.20 -2.43 1.64
C LEU A 92 0.64 -3.85 1.81
N SER A 93 1.30 -4.72 2.57
CA SER A 93 1.00 -6.15 2.54
C SER A 93 -0.36 -6.54 3.13
N ALA A 94 -0.89 -7.69 2.72
CA ALA A 94 -2.11 -8.29 3.28
C ALA A 94 -3.38 -7.43 3.17
N ASN A 95 -3.57 -6.75 2.03
CA ASN A 95 -4.68 -5.80 1.84
C ASN A 95 -5.62 -6.11 0.68
N SER A 96 -5.36 -7.12 -0.14
CA SER A 96 -6.11 -7.36 -1.39
C SER A 96 -6.13 -6.13 -2.34
N PHE A 97 -5.09 -5.30 -2.35
CA PHE A 97 -4.99 -4.21 -3.33
C PHE A 97 -4.84 -4.76 -4.75
N ASP A 98 -5.65 -4.28 -5.70
CA ASP A 98 -5.66 -4.72 -7.09
C ASP A 98 -4.65 -3.97 -7.96
N GLY A 99 -4.32 -2.72 -7.61
CA GLY A 99 -3.54 -1.87 -8.49
C GLY A 99 -3.36 -0.45 -8.00
N PHE A 100 -2.60 0.31 -8.80
CA PHE A 100 -2.53 1.76 -8.69
C PHE A 100 -3.18 2.45 -9.88
N ILE A 101 -3.73 3.62 -9.60
CA ILE A 101 -4.24 4.59 -10.56
C ILE A 101 -3.52 5.93 -10.39
N GLU A 102 -3.51 6.74 -11.45
CA GLU A 102 -3.13 8.15 -11.40
C GLU A 102 -4.41 9.01 -11.37
N ASN A 103 -4.36 10.17 -10.71
CA ASN A 103 -5.49 11.09 -10.60
C ASN A 103 -6.16 11.41 -11.97
N GLU A 104 -7.50 11.49 -11.95
CA GLU A 104 -8.37 12.20 -12.91
C GLU A 104 -8.41 11.80 -14.40
N VAL A 105 -8.18 10.53 -14.77
CA VAL A 105 -8.59 10.08 -16.11
C VAL A 105 -9.45 8.83 -16.03
N ILE A 106 -10.69 8.96 -16.49
CA ILE A 106 -11.77 7.95 -16.66
C ILE A 106 -11.34 6.71 -17.49
N LEU A 107 -10.07 6.61 -17.87
CA LEU A 107 -9.55 5.46 -18.56
C LEU A 107 -8.96 4.52 -17.51
N LEU A 108 -9.55 3.33 -17.39
CA LEU A 108 -9.10 2.19 -16.58
C LEU A 108 -7.70 1.68 -17.02
N TYR A 109 -6.70 2.56 -17.07
CA TYR A 109 -5.31 2.18 -17.28
C TYR A 109 -4.67 1.97 -15.92
N PHE A 110 -4.46 0.71 -15.58
CA PHE A 110 -3.55 0.34 -14.52
C PHE A 110 -2.16 0.90 -14.85
N THR A 111 -1.69 1.86 -14.05
CA THR A 111 -0.36 2.47 -14.22
C THR A 111 0.74 1.61 -13.60
N GLY A 112 0.33 0.53 -12.93
CA GLY A 112 1.22 -0.34 -12.16
C GLY A 112 1.96 0.47 -11.11
N PHE A 113 3.25 0.24 -10.99
CA PHE A 113 4.14 0.89 -10.03
C PHE A 113 4.88 2.10 -10.60
N LYS A 114 4.59 2.52 -11.85
CA LYS A 114 5.32 3.60 -12.52
C LYS A 114 5.29 4.92 -11.75
N GLY A 115 4.16 5.28 -11.14
CA GLY A 115 4.04 6.53 -10.38
C GLY A 115 4.94 6.57 -9.14
N LEU A 116 5.33 5.42 -8.58
CA LEU A 116 6.26 5.35 -7.45
C LEU A 116 7.72 5.60 -7.87
N SER A 117 8.04 5.65 -9.17
CA SER A 117 9.40 5.95 -9.67
C SER A 117 9.90 7.35 -9.29
N SER A 118 8.98 8.24 -8.88
CA SER A 118 9.28 9.57 -8.34
C SER A 118 9.89 9.51 -6.94
N LEU A 119 9.63 8.44 -6.17
CA LEU A 119 10.10 8.25 -4.80
C LEU A 119 11.57 7.79 -4.81
N LYS A 120 12.48 8.74 -5.03
CA LYS A 120 13.93 8.48 -5.24
C LYS A 120 14.65 7.81 -4.07
N LYS A 121 14.02 7.76 -2.89
CA LYS A 121 14.57 7.13 -1.67
C LYS A 121 13.90 5.81 -1.31
N LEU A 122 12.89 5.36 -2.08
CA LEU A 122 12.15 4.14 -1.77
C LEU A 122 13.03 2.92 -2.03
N GLU A 123 13.47 2.28 -0.96
CA GLU A 123 14.39 1.12 -0.99
C GLU A 123 13.68 -0.20 -0.72
N ILE A 124 12.61 -0.17 0.09
CA ILE A 124 11.87 -1.35 0.50
C ILE A 124 10.40 -1.16 0.14
N LEU A 125 9.88 -2.08 -0.70
CA LEU A 125 8.47 -2.16 -1.05
C LEU A 125 7.97 -3.56 -0.73
N ASP A 126 7.00 -3.65 0.17
CA ASP A 126 6.31 -4.89 0.48
C ASP A 126 4.88 -4.83 -0.04
N ILE A 127 4.57 -5.69 -1.01
CA ILE A 127 3.27 -5.82 -1.65
C ILE A 127 2.73 -7.25 -1.51
N SER A 128 3.32 -8.05 -0.62
CA SER A 128 2.86 -9.41 -0.35
C SER A 128 1.40 -9.43 0.12
N GLY A 129 0.67 -10.50 -0.13
CA GLY A 129 -0.73 -10.61 0.28
C GLY A 129 -1.69 -9.64 -0.42
N ASN A 130 -1.41 -9.25 -1.67
CA ASN A 130 -2.28 -8.40 -2.50
C ASN A 130 -2.66 -9.10 -3.82
N GLU A 131 -3.49 -8.43 -4.62
CA GLU A 131 -4.07 -8.95 -5.87
C GLU A 131 -3.49 -8.25 -7.12
N PHE A 132 -2.32 -7.60 -6.98
CA PHE A 132 -1.62 -6.95 -8.09
C PHE A 132 -1.39 -7.88 -9.29
N ASP A 133 -1.87 -7.46 -10.47
CA ASP A 133 -1.67 -8.20 -11.72
C ASP A 133 -0.17 -8.31 -12.09
N LYS A 134 0.24 -9.44 -12.67
CA LYS A 134 1.61 -9.67 -13.17
C LYS A 134 2.08 -8.58 -14.16
N SER A 135 1.16 -8.04 -14.94
CA SER A 135 1.40 -6.91 -15.85
C SER A 135 1.77 -5.63 -15.10
N ALA A 136 1.18 -5.37 -13.93
CA ALA A 136 1.56 -4.25 -13.08
C ALA A 136 3.02 -4.38 -12.61
N LEU A 137 3.45 -5.59 -12.23
CA LEU A 137 4.82 -5.86 -11.75
C LEU A 137 5.91 -5.51 -12.78
N LYS A 138 5.61 -5.51 -14.09
CA LYS A 138 6.58 -5.12 -15.13
C LYS A 138 7.10 -3.69 -14.95
N SER A 139 6.30 -2.80 -14.37
CA SER A 139 6.68 -1.42 -14.13
C SER A 139 7.52 -1.20 -12.87
N LEU A 140 7.75 -2.24 -12.05
CA LEU A 140 8.64 -2.14 -10.87
C LEU A 140 10.07 -1.77 -11.24
N GLY A 141 10.53 -2.16 -12.43
CA GLY A 141 11.85 -1.77 -12.95
C GLY A 141 12.03 -0.26 -13.13
N THR A 142 10.95 0.54 -13.09
CA THR A 142 11.03 2.00 -13.12
C THR A 142 11.39 2.62 -11.76
N ILE A 143 11.26 1.87 -10.66
CA ILE A 143 11.64 2.31 -9.31
C ILE A 143 13.12 1.99 -9.09
N THR A 144 13.99 2.80 -9.66
CA THR A 144 15.45 2.56 -9.67
C THR A 144 16.11 2.61 -8.28
N SER A 145 15.42 3.13 -7.25
CA SER A 145 15.90 3.16 -5.87
C SER A 145 15.66 1.87 -5.11
N LEU A 146 14.81 0.97 -5.64
CA LEU A 146 14.35 -0.22 -4.93
C LEU A 146 15.48 -1.23 -4.75
N LYS A 147 15.68 -1.68 -3.51
CA LYS A 147 16.69 -2.67 -3.11
C LYS A 147 16.06 -3.97 -2.62
N THR A 148 14.83 -3.89 -2.10
CA THR A 148 14.12 -5.01 -1.53
C THR A 148 12.67 -4.94 -1.95
N LEU A 149 12.21 -6.03 -2.57
CA LEU A 149 10.82 -6.23 -2.95
C LEU A 149 10.32 -7.49 -2.26
N ALA A 150 9.27 -7.37 -1.46
CA ALA A 150 8.57 -8.52 -0.93
C ALA A 150 7.29 -8.76 -1.76
N ILE A 151 7.23 -9.95 -2.36
CA ILE A 151 6.08 -10.43 -3.14
C ILE A 151 5.73 -11.83 -2.63
N CYS A 152 4.47 -12.02 -2.25
CA CYS A 152 3.89 -13.33 -1.97
C CYS A 152 2.39 -13.23 -2.28
N SER A 153 1.80 -14.18 -3.00
CA SER A 153 0.36 -14.17 -3.26
C SER A 153 -0.37 -14.88 -2.11
N MET A 154 -1.53 -14.37 -1.69
CA MET A 154 -2.39 -15.07 -0.70
C MET A 154 -2.79 -16.48 -1.18
N GLY A 155 -2.74 -16.77 -2.49
CA GLY A 155 -2.98 -18.11 -3.03
C GLY A 155 -1.90 -19.16 -2.68
N LEU A 156 -0.78 -18.75 -2.06
CA LEU A 156 0.27 -19.66 -1.56
C LEU A 156 0.22 -19.86 -0.04
N MET A 157 -0.67 -19.17 0.67
CA MET A 157 -0.80 -19.27 2.14
C MET A 157 -1.40 -20.62 2.59
N ASP A 158 -2.04 -21.36 1.68
CA ASP A 158 -2.58 -22.70 1.96
C ASP A 158 -1.50 -23.82 1.99
N LEU A 159 -0.21 -23.50 1.78
CA LEU A 159 0.84 -24.52 1.69
C LEU A 159 2.01 -24.41 2.66
N PHE A 160 2.09 -23.39 3.53
CA PHE A 160 3.22 -23.29 4.46
C PHE A 160 2.82 -22.79 5.87
N PRO A 161 3.10 -23.56 6.94
CA PRO A 161 3.05 -23.03 8.30
C PRO A 161 4.17 -22.00 8.46
N PHE A 162 3.81 -20.79 8.87
CA PHE A 162 4.66 -19.72 9.44
C PHE A 162 6.19 -19.91 9.34
N GLU A 163 6.78 -19.90 8.13
CA GLU A 163 8.23 -19.75 7.89
C GLU A 163 8.55 -19.92 6.39
N ALA A 164 8.16 -18.94 5.56
CA ALA A 164 8.73 -18.78 4.21
C ALA A 164 8.48 -17.36 3.68
N PHE A 165 9.21 -16.37 4.19
CA PHE A 165 9.36 -15.11 3.47
C PHE A 165 10.31 -15.35 2.29
N TYR A 166 9.78 -15.45 1.07
CA TYR A 166 10.60 -15.23 -0.12
C TYR A 166 10.95 -13.74 -0.18
N MET A 167 12.00 -13.35 0.54
CA MET A 167 12.71 -12.10 0.30
C MET A 167 13.51 -12.30 -0.98
N SER A 168 12.88 -12.12 -2.14
CA SER A 168 13.65 -12.00 -3.36
C SER A 168 14.32 -10.63 -3.36
N THR A 169 15.60 -10.59 -3.03
CA THR A 169 16.49 -9.54 -3.53
C THR A 169 16.53 -9.68 -5.04
N LEU A 170 15.64 -8.99 -5.75
CA LEU A 170 15.77 -8.78 -7.18
C LEU A 170 16.97 -7.84 -7.36
N PHE A 171 18.10 -8.37 -7.82
CA PHE A 171 19.06 -7.54 -8.54
C PHE A 171 18.39 -7.21 -9.88
N LEU A 172 17.94 -5.96 -10.04
CA LEU A 172 17.60 -5.40 -11.35
C LEU A 172 18.87 -5.18 -12.17
#